data_AF-A0A3D3S1P5-F1
#
_entry.id   AF-A0A3D3S1P5-F1
#
_cell.length_a   1.000
_cell.length_b   1.000
_cell.length_c   1.000
_cell.angle_alpha   90.00
_cell.angle_beta   90.00
_cell.angle_gamma   90.00
#
_symmetry.space_group_name_H-M   'P 1'
#
loop_
_entity.id
_entity.type
_entity.pdbx_description
1 polymer ?
#
loop_
_entity_poly.entity_id
_entity_poly.type
_entity_poly.pdbx_seq_one_letter_code
_entity_poly.pdbx_strand_id
1 'polypeptide(L)'
;MQSTHLEKTRPGRKRGEWGRCYTAPPSRCWGYAITSAAAANSLAPSVARWRAVQARLRAAEQRFGREAGSVGLVAVTKTQSVARIRQLAALGQRAFGENYLQEARPKLDACAGLGLEWHFIGTVQSNKAAEVARRFDWVHTVASPQQARRLAQARPAERAPLNVCLQVNADDAPGKAGVAPHDAAQLAALVASLPALRLRGLMTVPAREDAFDTQREPFRVLRRLLDDLREQGFDLDTLSMGMSGDLEAAVAEGATLVRIGTALFGPRRPKHHNDN
;
A
#
# COMPACT_ATOMS: atom_id res chain seq x y z
N MET A 1 -24.52 32.68 -43.91
CA MET A 1 -24.02 32.84 -45.30
C MET A 1 -23.14 34.09 -45.32
N GLN A 2 -21.85 33.91 -45.66
CA GLN A 2 -21.16 34.55 -46.79
C GLN A 2 -20.93 36.08 -46.60
N SER A 3 -19.71 36.55 -46.31
CA SER A 3 -18.60 36.84 -47.27
C SER A 3 -18.43 38.37 -47.36
N THR A 4 -17.27 38.99 -47.62
CA THR A 4 -15.97 38.49 -48.13
C THR A 4 -14.80 39.41 -47.71
N HIS A 5 -13.57 38.93 -47.89
CA HIS A 5 -12.31 39.69 -47.75
C HIS A 5 -12.16 40.89 -48.70
N LEU A 6 -11.25 41.80 -48.33
CA LEU A 6 -10.47 42.60 -49.27
C LEU A 6 -8.99 42.54 -48.87
N GLU A 7 -8.13 42.35 -49.88
CA GLU A 7 -6.71 42.04 -49.79
C GLU A 7 -5.89 43.14 -50.49
N LYS A 8 -4.67 43.47 -50.00
CA LYS A 8 -3.53 43.89 -50.86
C LYS A 8 -2.17 44.12 -50.14
N THR A 9 -1.22 43.23 -50.46
CA THR A 9 0.18 43.48 -50.94
C THR A 9 1.23 44.28 -50.13
N ARG A 10 2.47 43.74 -50.12
CA ARG A 10 3.76 44.26 -49.57
C ARG A 10 4.47 45.31 -50.48
N PRO A 11 5.50 46.06 -50.00
CA PRO A 11 6.94 45.69 -50.15
C PRO A 11 7.90 46.15 -49.00
N GLY A 12 9.22 45.83 -48.92
CA GLY A 12 10.00 44.82 -49.68
C GLY A 12 11.56 44.91 -49.80
N ARG A 13 12.38 45.48 -48.89
CA ARG A 13 13.89 45.50 -49.00
C ARG A 13 14.63 45.26 -47.66
N LYS A 14 15.56 44.29 -47.56
CA LYS A 14 17.05 44.31 -47.78
C LYS A 14 17.81 45.21 -46.76
N ARG A 15 18.97 44.84 -46.18
CA ARG A 15 20.06 43.91 -46.57
C ARG A 15 20.97 43.59 -45.34
N GLY A 16 21.78 42.53 -45.36
CA GLY A 16 22.91 42.37 -44.41
C GLY A 16 23.36 40.94 -44.11
N GLU A 17 24.34 40.42 -44.86
CA GLU A 17 25.04 39.16 -44.57
C GLU A 17 26.21 39.39 -43.61
N TRP A 18 26.40 38.50 -42.63
CA TRP A 18 27.72 38.09 -42.11
C TRP A 18 27.59 36.67 -41.56
N GLY A 19 28.32 35.72 -42.14
CA GLY A 19 28.25 34.30 -41.74
C GLY A 19 29.15 33.96 -40.57
N ARG A 20 28.73 32.95 -39.77
CA ARG A 20 29.61 32.08 -38.98
C ARG A 20 29.01 30.68 -38.92
N CYS A 21 29.81 29.68 -39.26
CA CYS A 21 29.41 28.28 -39.17
C CYS A 21 29.26 27.87 -37.70
N TYR A 22 28.12 27.29 -37.34
CA TYR A 22 27.99 26.43 -36.16
C TYR A 22 27.30 25.13 -36.55
N THR A 23 28.05 24.04 -36.44
CA THR A 23 27.61 22.67 -36.70
C THR A 23 26.57 22.24 -35.66
N ALA A 24 25.46 21.66 -36.11
CA ALA A 24 24.45 21.10 -35.22
C ALA A 24 24.99 19.86 -34.48
N PRO A 25 24.79 19.73 -33.15
CA PRO A 25 25.03 18.48 -32.44
C PRO A 25 23.88 17.49 -32.67
N PRO A 26 24.15 16.18 -32.73
CA PRO A 26 23.14 15.18 -33.07
C PRO A 26 22.17 14.89 -31.91
N SER A 27 20.97 14.44 -32.30
CA SER A 27 19.91 13.94 -31.43
C SER A 27 20.40 12.87 -30.45
N ARG A 28 20.24 13.11 -29.14
CA ARG A 28 20.45 12.10 -28.10
C ARG A 28 19.13 11.40 -27.77
N CYS A 29 18.98 10.18 -28.29
CA CYS A 29 17.98 9.23 -27.78
C CYS A 29 18.24 8.96 -26.29
N TRP A 30 17.20 9.05 -25.45
CA TRP A 30 17.26 8.65 -24.05
C TRP A 30 17.17 7.11 -23.91
N GLY A 31 18.25 6.42 -24.30
CA GLY A 31 18.42 4.99 -24.06
C GLY A 31 18.85 4.74 -22.61
N TYR A 32 17.90 4.41 -21.72
CA TYR A 32 18.19 4.08 -20.32
C TYR A 32 18.67 2.63 -20.15
N ALA A 33 19.81 2.30 -20.76
CA ALA A 33 20.44 0.98 -20.64
C ALA A 33 21.23 0.87 -19.32
N ILE A 34 20.59 0.40 -18.25
CA ILE A 34 21.30 0.02 -17.01
C ILE A 34 21.87 -1.39 -17.19
N THR A 35 22.96 -1.52 -17.93
CA THR A 35 23.70 -2.78 -18.11
C THR A 35 24.97 -2.80 -17.25
N SER A 36 24.80 -3.02 -15.95
CA SER A 36 25.89 -3.37 -15.04
C SER A 36 25.57 -4.68 -14.34
N ALA A 37 26.52 -5.63 -14.37
CA ALA A 37 26.39 -6.93 -13.70
C ALA A 37 26.12 -6.79 -12.19
N ALA A 38 26.63 -5.73 -11.55
CA ALA A 38 26.37 -5.45 -10.14
C ALA A 38 24.90 -5.09 -9.87
N ALA A 39 24.26 -4.34 -10.78
CA ALA A 39 22.83 -4.02 -10.67
C ALA A 39 21.97 -5.28 -10.86
N ALA A 40 22.29 -6.11 -11.86
CA ALA A 40 21.62 -7.40 -12.09
C ALA A 40 21.75 -8.35 -10.88
N ASN A 41 22.97 -8.48 -10.32
CA ASN A 41 23.24 -9.32 -9.16
C ASN A 41 22.50 -8.81 -7.89
N SER A 42 22.29 -7.49 -7.76
CA SER A 42 21.49 -6.91 -6.67
C SER A 42 19.98 -7.19 -6.77
N LEU A 43 19.47 -7.53 -7.97
CA LEU A 43 18.05 -7.72 -8.23
C LEU A 43 17.62 -9.18 -8.03
N ALA A 44 18.44 -10.16 -8.46
CA ALA A 44 18.10 -11.58 -8.44
C ALA A 44 17.56 -12.11 -7.08
N PRO A 45 18.14 -11.74 -5.91
CA PRO A 45 17.59 -12.17 -4.62
C PRO A 45 16.19 -11.60 -4.31
N SER A 46 15.88 -10.40 -4.81
CA SER A 46 14.55 -9.78 -4.67
C SER A 46 13.53 -10.47 -5.59
N VAL A 47 13.92 -10.84 -6.81
CA VAL A 47 13.06 -11.63 -7.73
C VAL A 47 12.72 -12.99 -7.15
N ALA A 48 13.73 -13.73 -6.66
CA ALA A 48 13.55 -15.06 -6.10
C ALA A 48 12.60 -15.04 -4.88
N ARG A 49 12.80 -14.10 -3.94
CA ARG A 49 11.93 -13.94 -2.77
C ARG A 49 10.50 -13.53 -3.13
N TRP A 50 10.33 -12.58 -4.06
CA TRP A 50 8.98 -12.18 -4.49
C TRP A 50 8.24 -13.33 -5.18
N ARG A 51 8.89 -14.07 -6.09
CA ARG A 51 8.31 -15.26 -6.74
C ARG A 51 7.96 -16.34 -5.72
N ALA A 52 8.82 -16.59 -4.73
CA ALA A 52 8.56 -17.56 -3.67
C ALA A 52 7.34 -17.18 -2.81
N VAL A 53 7.16 -15.90 -2.46
CA VAL A 53 5.98 -15.43 -1.72
C VAL A 53 4.71 -15.56 -2.56
N GLN A 54 4.75 -15.21 -3.86
CA GLN A 54 3.60 -15.38 -4.76
C GLN A 54 3.23 -16.85 -4.95
N ALA A 55 4.21 -17.74 -5.14
CA ALA A 55 3.98 -19.17 -5.26
C ALA A 55 3.39 -19.78 -3.97
N ARG A 56 3.92 -19.38 -2.79
CA ARG A 56 3.39 -19.78 -1.48
C ARG A 56 1.94 -19.35 -1.31
N LEU A 57 1.60 -18.13 -1.70
CA LEU A 57 0.24 -17.60 -1.62
C LEU A 57 -0.72 -18.34 -2.57
N ARG A 58 -0.33 -18.59 -3.83
CA ARG A 58 -1.14 -19.37 -4.78
C ARG A 58 -1.34 -20.82 -4.34
N ALA A 59 -0.30 -21.44 -3.75
CA ALA A 59 -0.41 -22.78 -3.17
C ALA A 59 -1.34 -22.82 -1.95
N ALA A 60 -1.31 -21.79 -1.10
CA ALA A 60 -2.25 -21.66 0.02
C ALA A 60 -3.70 -21.46 -0.48
N GLU A 61 -3.91 -20.61 -1.50
CA GLU A 61 -5.24 -20.43 -2.12
C GLU A 61 -5.79 -21.78 -2.62
N GLN A 62 -5.00 -22.50 -3.43
CA GLN A 62 -5.37 -23.82 -3.95
C GLN A 62 -5.65 -24.84 -2.84
N ARG A 63 -4.80 -24.91 -1.81
CA ARG A 63 -4.93 -25.86 -0.69
C ARG A 63 -6.22 -25.70 0.09
N PHE A 64 -6.74 -24.47 0.20
CA PHE A 64 -7.93 -24.16 0.99
C PHE A 64 -9.15 -23.81 0.12
N GLY A 65 -9.16 -24.21 -1.15
CA GLY A 65 -10.31 -24.06 -2.05
C GLY A 65 -10.68 -22.60 -2.36
N ARG A 66 -9.73 -21.68 -2.24
CA ARG A 66 -9.91 -20.25 -2.56
C ARG A 66 -9.76 -20.01 -4.06
N GLU A 67 -10.49 -19.03 -4.57
CA GLU A 67 -10.28 -18.51 -5.92
C GLU A 67 -8.84 -17.97 -6.07
N ALA A 68 -8.21 -18.29 -7.19
CA ALA A 68 -6.84 -17.90 -7.49
C ALA A 68 -6.73 -16.38 -7.68
N GLY A 69 -5.93 -15.71 -6.85
CA GLY A 69 -5.86 -14.25 -6.85
C GLY A 69 -6.81 -13.56 -5.87
N SER A 70 -7.65 -14.31 -5.15
CA SER A 70 -8.53 -13.75 -4.10
C SER A 70 -7.79 -13.20 -2.88
N VAL A 71 -6.47 -13.44 -2.77
CA VAL A 71 -5.62 -12.89 -1.71
C VAL A 71 -4.56 -11.96 -2.28
N GLY A 72 -4.67 -10.68 -1.97
CA GLY A 72 -3.70 -9.65 -2.30
C GLY A 72 -2.49 -9.64 -1.35
N LEU A 73 -1.36 -9.17 -1.87
CA LEU A 73 -0.08 -9.07 -1.15
C LEU A 73 0.24 -7.61 -0.87
N VAL A 74 0.30 -7.21 0.40
CA VAL A 74 0.85 -5.90 0.83
C VAL A 74 2.32 -6.10 1.23
N ALA A 75 3.23 -5.51 0.47
CA ALA A 75 4.67 -5.61 0.72
C ALA A 75 5.09 -4.61 1.82
N VAL A 76 5.45 -5.11 3.01
CA VAL A 76 5.73 -4.28 4.20
C VAL A 76 7.17 -3.75 4.15
N THR A 77 7.31 -2.45 3.92
CA THR A 77 8.57 -1.80 3.55
C THR A 77 9.24 -0.99 4.66
N LYS A 78 8.77 -1.11 5.92
CA LYS A 78 9.51 -0.55 7.07
C LYS A 78 10.95 -1.10 7.11
N THR A 79 11.90 -0.24 7.47
CA THR A 79 13.35 -0.44 7.40
C THR A 79 13.93 -0.75 5.99
N GLN A 80 13.18 -0.52 4.91
CA GLN A 80 13.66 -0.76 3.52
C GLN A 80 13.93 0.54 2.74
N SER A 81 14.89 0.47 1.83
CA SER A 81 15.26 1.58 0.94
C SER A 81 14.32 1.71 -0.27
N VAL A 82 14.24 2.93 -0.82
CA VAL A 82 13.51 3.24 -2.07
C VAL A 82 13.95 2.35 -3.23
N ALA A 83 15.23 2.00 -3.31
CA ALA A 83 15.75 1.07 -4.31
C ALA A 83 15.03 -0.30 -4.26
N ARG A 84 14.84 -0.87 -3.06
CA ARG A 84 14.13 -2.16 -2.88
C ARG A 84 12.64 -2.07 -3.21
N ILE A 85 12.01 -0.93 -2.93
CA ILE A 85 10.62 -0.66 -3.31
C ILE A 85 10.50 -0.65 -4.85
N ARG A 86 11.38 0.10 -5.53
CA ARG A 86 11.45 0.15 -6.99
C ARG A 86 11.76 -1.21 -7.63
N GLN A 87 12.61 -2.03 -7.01
CA GLN A 87 12.86 -3.41 -7.45
C GLN A 87 11.58 -4.27 -7.43
N LEU A 88 10.79 -4.23 -6.35
CA LEU A 88 9.53 -4.98 -6.30
C LEU A 88 8.45 -4.39 -7.22
N ALA A 89 8.38 -3.06 -7.35
CA ALA A 89 7.46 -2.39 -8.27
C ALA A 89 7.71 -2.80 -9.74
N ALA A 90 8.97 -2.97 -10.13
CA ALA A 90 9.36 -3.48 -11.45
C ALA A 90 8.96 -4.95 -11.69
N LEU A 91 8.68 -5.72 -10.63
CA LEU A 91 8.14 -7.09 -10.70
C LEU A 91 6.60 -7.12 -10.72
N GLY A 92 5.94 -5.96 -10.69
CA GLY A 92 4.49 -5.84 -10.67
C GLY A 92 3.86 -5.72 -9.27
N GLN A 93 4.65 -5.64 -8.20
CA GLN A 93 4.11 -5.33 -6.87
C GLN A 93 3.54 -3.90 -6.84
N ARG A 94 2.26 -3.74 -6.47
CA ARG A 94 1.60 -2.42 -6.42
C ARG A 94 1.30 -1.92 -5.01
N ALA A 95 0.86 -2.80 -4.12
CA ALA A 95 0.51 -2.49 -2.74
C ALA A 95 1.74 -2.51 -1.81
N PHE A 96 2.00 -1.41 -1.10
CA PHE A 96 3.13 -1.26 -0.17
C PHE A 96 2.68 -0.76 1.21
N GLY A 97 3.20 -1.37 2.27
CA GLY A 97 2.78 -1.14 3.65
C GLY A 97 3.84 -0.48 4.53
N GLU A 98 3.50 0.66 5.13
CA GLU A 98 4.38 1.39 6.07
C GLU A 98 3.78 1.47 7.48
N ASN A 99 4.63 1.29 8.49
CA ASN A 99 4.25 1.43 9.91
C ASN A 99 4.52 2.84 10.46
N TYR A 100 5.41 3.61 9.83
CA TYR A 100 5.99 4.81 10.41
C TYR A 100 5.96 5.96 9.41
N LEU A 101 5.10 6.95 9.67
CA LEU A 101 4.89 8.07 8.76
C LEU A 101 6.19 8.83 8.44
N GLN A 102 7.07 9.02 9.45
CA GLN A 102 8.37 9.66 9.24
C GLN A 102 9.29 8.88 8.28
N GLU A 103 9.15 7.56 8.22
CA GLU A 103 9.90 6.70 7.30
C GLU A 103 9.24 6.64 5.91
N ALA A 104 7.91 6.77 5.87
CA ALA A 104 7.12 6.72 4.65
C ALA A 104 7.29 7.97 3.76
N ARG A 105 7.37 9.18 4.35
CA ARG A 105 7.47 10.47 3.62
C ARG A 105 8.47 10.44 2.44
N PRO A 106 9.78 10.20 2.65
CA PRO A 106 10.74 10.20 1.56
C PRO A 106 10.50 9.06 0.56
N LYS A 107 9.85 7.96 0.95
CA LYS A 107 9.53 6.84 0.06
C LYS A 107 8.35 7.17 -0.85
N LEU A 108 7.29 7.77 -0.29
CA LEU A 108 6.13 8.28 -1.02
C LEU A 108 6.56 9.28 -2.08
N ASP A 109 7.35 10.29 -1.67
CA ASP A 109 7.83 11.34 -2.56
C ASP A 109 8.77 10.76 -3.65
N ALA A 110 9.74 9.91 -3.27
CA ALA A 110 10.66 9.29 -4.22
C ALA A 110 10.06 8.15 -5.08
N CYS A 111 8.81 7.75 -4.83
CA CYS A 111 8.04 6.79 -5.64
C CYS A 111 6.81 7.41 -6.31
N ALA A 112 6.65 8.74 -6.25
CA ALA A 112 5.62 9.46 -6.98
C ALA A 112 5.70 9.14 -8.48
N GLY A 113 4.55 9.01 -9.14
CA GLY A 113 4.45 8.64 -10.55
C GLY A 113 4.60 7.14 -10.88
N LEU A 114 4.93 6.27 -9.92
CA LEU A 114 5.05 4.82 -10.16
C LEU A 114 3.70 4.05 -10.15
N GLY A 115 2.58 4.73 -9.85
CA GLY A 115 1.26 4.10 -9.75
C GLY A 115 1.22 3.01 -8.68
N LEU A 116 1.65 3.33 -7.46
CA LEU A 116 1.69 2.42 -6.32
C LEU A 116 0.58 2.77 -5.33
N GLU A 117 0.03 1.75 -4.69
CA GLU A 117 -0.99 1.87 -3.64
C GLU A 117 -0.29 1.82 -2.27
N TRP A 118 -0.55 2.83 -1.43
CA TRP A 118 0.12 2.96 -0.14
C TRP A 118 -0.82 2.70 1.04
N HIS A 119 -0.43 1.73 1.87
CA HIS A 119 -1.15 1.28 3.05
C HIS A 119 -0.45 1.72 4.33
N PHE A 120 -1.14 2.48 5.17
CA PHE A 120 -0.68 2.76 6.52
C PHE A 120 -1.15 1.64 7.46
N ILE A 121 -0.19 0.87 7.96
CA ILE A 121 -0.40 -0.33 8.79
C ILE A 121 0.24 -0.20 10.18
N GLY A 122 0.58 1.02 10.59
CA GLY A 122 1.01 1.37 11.94
C GLY A 122 -0.07 2.13 12.70
N THR A 123 0.11 2.33 14.01
CA THR A 123 -0.86 3.05 14.85
C THR A 123 -1.04 4.49 14.39
N VAL A 124 -2.29 4.91 14.13
CA VAL A 124 -2.62 6.30 13.78
C VAL A 124 -2.50 7.17 15.03
N GLN A 125 -1.42 7.94 15.12
CA GLN A 125 -1.21 8.93 16.18
C GLN A 125 -1.98 10.22 15.88
N SER A 126 -2.56 10.83 16.91
CA SER A 126 -3.41 12.04 16.84
C SER A 126 -2.82 13.17 16.00
N ASN A 127 -1.54 13.47 16.19
CA ASN A 127 -0.79 14.52 15.50
C ASN A 127 -0.31 14.15 14.08
N LYS A 128 -0.51 12.89 13.66
CA LYS A 128 -0.07 12.35 12.36
C LYS A 128 -1.24 11.98 11.44
N ALA A 129 -2.44 11.78 12.00
CA ALA A 129 -3.65 11.39 11.27
C ALA A 129 -3.91 12.26 10.02
N ALA A 130 -3.73 13.58 10.13
CA ALA A 130 -4.00 14.50 9.02
C ALA A 130 -3.08 14.27 7.81
N GLU A 131 -1.81 13.96 8.05
CA GLU A 131 -0.86 13.70 6.98
C GLU A 131 -1.00 12.28 6.41
N VAL A 132 -1.33 11.29 7.26
CA VAL A 132 -1.71 9.94 6.81
C VAL A 132 -2.88 10.03 5.81
N ALA A 133 -3.95 10.74 6.19
CA ALA A 133 -5.14 10.91 5.33
C ALA A 133 -4.87 11.60 3.99
N ARG A 134 -3.86 12.47 3.91
CA ARG A 134 -3.48 13.17 2.67
C ARG A 134 -2.61 12.34 1.73
N ARG A 135 -1.79 11.43 2.28
CA ARG A 135 -0.72 10.75 1.53
C ARG A 135 -1.00 9.28 1.19
N PHE A 136 -1.78 8.57 2.00
CA PHE A 136 -2.04 7.13 1.83
C PHE A 136 -3.37 6.85 1.12
N ASP A 137 -3.51 5.63 0.60
CA ASP A 137 -4.72 5.13 -0.05
C ASP A 137 -5.54 4.22 0.87
N TRP A 138 -4.86 3.59 1.83
CA TRP A 138 -5.44 2.73 2.87
C TRP A 138 -4.93 3.06 4.28
N VAL A 139 -5.78 2.90 5.28
CA VAL A 139 -5.41 2.83 6.71
C VAL A 139 -6.02 1.58 7.33
N HIS A 140 -5.20 0.68 7.83
CA HIS A 140 -5.66 -0.62 8.34
C HIS A 140 -5.90 -0.64 9.85
N THR A 141 -5.63 0.48 10.53
CA THR A 141 -5.40 0.57 11.98
C THR A 141 -6.39 1.51 12.69
N VAL A 142 -7.61 1.64 12.16
CA VAL A 142 -8.66 2.46 12.79
C VAL A 142 -9.25 1.68 13.96
N ALA A 143 -9.03 2.17 15.18
CA ALA A 143 -9.46 1.53 16.42
C ALA A 143 -10.20 2.50 17.36
N SER A 144 -10.56 3.70 16.91
CA SER A 144 -11.40 4.62 17.71
C SER A 144 -12.17 5.64 16.88
N PRO A 145 -13.31 6.15 17.41
CA PRO A 145 -14.04 7.29 16.84
C PRO A 145 -13.18 8.51 16.56
N GLN A 146 -12.19 8.79 17.43
CA GLN A 146 -11.32 9.96 17.30
C GLN A 146 -10.33 9.81 16.13
N GLN A 147 -9.84 8.60 15.87
CA GLN A 147 -9.00 8.32 14.70
C GLN A 147 -9.82 8.46 13.40
N ALA A 148 -10.99 7.84 13.35
CA ALA A 148 -11.89 7.91 12.19
C ALA A 148 -12.23 9.37 11.81
N ARG A 149 -12.71 10.16 12.77
CA ARG A 149 -13.08 11.57 12.53
C ARG A 149 -11.90 12.42 12.06
N ARG A 150 -10.70 12.24 12.64
CA ARG A 150 -9.49 12.98 12.22
C ARG A 150 -8.99 12.59 10.83
N LEU A 151 -9.10 11.31 10.45
CA LEU A 151 -8.75 10.86 9.10
C LEU A 151 -9.74 11.45 8.09
N ALA A 152 -11.04 11.39 8.37
CA ALA A 152 -12.09 11.94 7.52
C ALA A 152 -11.94 13.46 7.32
N GLN A 153 -11.77 14.22 8.42
CA GLN A 153 -11.64 15.69 8.38
C GLN A 153 -10.44 16.17 7.57
N ALA A 154 -9.38 15.36 7.45
CA ALA A 154 -8.13 15.77 6.81
C ALA A 154 -7.90 15.17 5.41
N ARG A 155 -8.80 14.29 4.93
CA ARG A 155 -8.76 13.75 3.57
C ARG A 155 -9.11 14.87 2.57
N PRO A 156 -8.24 15.21 1.60
CA PRO A 156 -8.56 16.20 0.56
C PRO A 156 -9.70 15.71 -0.33
N ALA A 157 -10.57 16.62 -0.76
CA ALA A 157 -11.73 16.30 -1.61
C ALA A 157 -11.32 15.86 -3.03
N GLU A 158 -10.12 16.20 -3.47
CA GLU A 158 -9.53 15.85 -4.76
C GLU A 158 -9.02 14.39 -4.79
N ARG A 159 -8.96 13.72 -3.63
CA ARG A 159 -8.64 12.28 -3.54
C ARG A 159 -9.92 11.47 -3.35
N ALA A 160 -9.95 10.27 -3.93
CA ALA A 160 -10.95 9.26 -3.60
C ALA A 160 -11.04 9.04 -2.06
N PRO A 161 -12.19 8.62 -1.51
CA PRO A 161 -12.31 8.30 -0.09
C PRO A 161 -11.20 7.37 0.40
N LEU A 162 -10.70 7.61 1.61
CA LEU A 162 -9.62 6.81 2.19
C LEU A 162 -10.16 5.42 2.54
N ASN A 163 -9.60 4.36 1.95
CA ASN A 163 -9.99 3.00 2.31
C ASN A 163 -9.56 2.71 3.76
N VAL A 164 -10.45 2.15 4.58
CA VAL A 164 -10.12 1.83 5.97
C VAL A 164 -10.55 0.43 6.38
N CYS A 165 -9.71 -0.21 7.20
CA CYS A 165 -10.10 -1.38 7.98
C CYS A 165 -10.16 -1.01 9.46
N LEU A 166 -11.11 -1.61 10.19
CA LEU A 166 -11.12 -1.54 11.65
C LEU A 166 -10.10 -2.53 12.22
N GLN A 167 -9.26 -2.10 13.14
CA GLN A 167 -8.35 -3.00 13.85
C GLN A 167 -9.06 -3.62 15.05
N VAL A 168 -9.14 -4.94 15.10
CA VAL A 168 -9.85 -5.72 16.13
C VAL A 168 -8.87 -6.56 16.94
N ASN A 169 -9.04 -6.55 18.27
CA ASN A 169 -8.32 -7.43 19.19
C ASN A 169 -8.96 -8.82 19.20
N ALA A 170 -8.56 -9.67 18.23
CA ALA A 170 -9.26 -10.93 17.93
C ALA A 170 -8.81 -12.14 18.79
N ASP A 171 -7.77 -11.98 19.60
CA ASP A 171 -7.22 -12.94 20.57
C ASP A 171 -7.37 -12.46 22.02
N ASP A 172 -8.17 -11.42 22.25
CA ASP A 172 -8.48 -10.80 23.56
C ASP A 172 -7.26 -10.49 24.46
N ALA A 173 -6.07 -10.32 23.86
CA ALA A 173 -4.85 -10.12 24.62
C ALA A 173 -4.86 -8.74 25.33
N PRO A 174 -4.67 -8.67 26.67
CA PRO A 174 -4.72 -7.41 27.41
C PRO A 174 -3.69 -6.38 26.95
N GLY A 175 -4.10 -5.11 26.91
CA GLY A 175 -3.22 -3.98 26.54
C GLY A 175 -2.85 -3.91 25.05
N LYS A 176 -3.40 -4.79 24.22
CA LYS A 176 -3.14 -4.84 22.78
C LYS A 176 -4.00 -3.85 22.00
N ALA A 177 -3.48 -3.35 20.88
CA ALA A 177 -4.17 -2.36 20.06
C ALA A 177 -5.30 -3.00 19.22
N GLY A 178 -6.49 -2.41 19.29
CA GLY A 178 -7.69 -2.76 18.53
C GLY A 178 -8.94 -2.45 19.34
N VAL A 179 -10.11 -2.44 18.69
CA VAL A 179 -11.40 -2.51 19.41
C VAL A 179 -11.67 -3.95 19.84
N ALA A 180 -12.45 -4.14 20.90
CA ALA A 180 -13.00 -5.45 21.21
C ALA A 180 -14.00 -5.87 20.10
N PRO A 181 -14.19 -7.17 19.82
CA PRO A 181 -15.14 -7.63 18.80
C PRO A 181 -16.56 -7.07 18.97
N HIS A 182 -17.04 -6.94 20.21
CA HIS A 182 -18.38 -6.42 20.51
C HIS A 182 -18.55 -4.91 20.23
N ASP A 183 -17.47 -4.12 20.27
CA ASP A 183 -17.49 -2.69 19.97
C ASP A 183 -17.42 -2.38 18.46
N ALA A 184 -17.06 -3.38 17.64
CA ALA A 184 -16.74 -3.17 16.23
C ALA A 184 -17.94 -2.64 15.42
N ALA A 185 -19.16 -3.07 15.73
CA ALA A 185 -20.38 -2.60 15.06
C ALA A 185 -20.64 -1.09 15.27
N GLN A 186 -20.42 -0.59 16.50
CA GLN A 186 -20.58 0.84 16.79
C GLN A 186 -19.55 1.69 16.02
N LEU A 187 -18.29 1.22 15.95
CA LEU A 187 -17.25 1.89 15.18
C LEU A 187 -17.49 1.78 13.66
N ALA A 188 -18.00 0.65 13.17
CA ALA A 188 -18.37 0.45 11.77
C ALA A 188 -19.45 1.44 11.32
N ALA A 189 -20.54 1.58 12.10
CA ALA A 189 -21.61 2.53 11.84
C ALA A 189 -21.09 3.98 11.74
N LEU A 190 -20.23 4.39 12.69
CA LEU A 190 -19.60 5.70 12.64
C LEU A 190 -18.72 5.88 11.40
N VAL A 191 -17.85 4.93 11.08
CA VAL A 191 -16.94 5.04 9.93
C VAL A 191 -17.72 5.07 8.61
N ALA A 192 -18.78 4.27 8.47
CA ALA A 192 -19.65 4.26 7.29
C ALA A 192 -20.36 5.62 7.08
N SER A 193 -20.66 6.36 8.16
CA SER A 193 -21.25 7.71 8.08
C SER A 193 -20.30 8.82 7.60
N LEU A 194 -19.00 8.54 7.44
CA LEU A 194 -17.97 9.53 7.08
C LEU A 194 -17.62 9.43 5.59
N PRO A 195 -18.19 10.26 4.68
CA PRO A 195 -18.06 10.08 3.22
C PRO A 195 -16.63 10.24 2.68
N ALA A 196 -15.74 10.86 3.46
CA ALA A 196 -14.31 10.96 3.17
C ALA A 196 -13.54 9.65 3.42
N LEU A 197 -14.17 8.65 4.04
CA LEU A 197 -13.65 7.30 4.26
C LEU A 197 -14.48 6.29 3.46
N ARG A 198 -13.87 5.17 3.09
CA ARG A 198 -14.58 3.97 2.64
C ARG A 198 -14.25 2.84 3.61
N LEU A 199 -15.21 2.42 4.43
CA LEU A 199 -15.07 1.20 5.22
C LEU A 199 -14.95 0.01 4.25
N ARG A 200 -13.90 -0.79 4.40
CA ARG A 200 -13.65 -1.97 3.55
C ARG A 200 -13.71 -3.28 4.32
N GLY A 201 -13.49 -3.26 5.62
CA GLY A 201 -13.56 -4.45 6.46
C GLY A 201 -12.67 -4.36 7.69
N LEU A 202 -12.00 -5.46 8.02
CA LEU A 202 -11.37 -5.68 9.32
C LEU A 202 -9.88 -6.04 9.20
N MET A 203 -9.14 -5.76 10.27
CA MET A 203 -7.72 -6.09 10.40
C MET A 203 -7.43 -6.67 11.78
N THR A 204 -6.56 -7.68 11.85
CA THR A 204 -5.94 -8.09 13.12
C THR A 204 -4.47 -8.42 12.96
N VAL A 205 -3.73 -8.31 14.06
CA VAL A 205 -2.33 -8.74 14.22
C VAL A 205 -2.30 -9.61 15.47
N PRO A 206 -2.46 -10.94 15.38
CA PRO A 206 -2.47 -11.82 16.55
C PRO A 206 -1.15 -11.82 17.33
N ALA A 207 -1.18 -12.40 18.53
CA ALA A 207 0.02 -12.95 19.16
C ALA A 207 0.74 -13.93 18.21
N ARG A 208 2.03 -14.16 18.45
CA ARG A 208 2.78 -15.12 17.64
C ARG A 208 2.52 -16.52 18.13
N GLU A 209 2.15 -17.39 17.20
CA GLU A 209 1.99 -18.82 17.41
C GLU A 209 2.62 -19.59 16.27
N ASP A 210 3.10 -20.80 16.57
CA ASP A 210 3.76 -21.69 15.60
C ASP A 210 2.83 -22.83 15.13
N ALA A 211 1.85 -23.23 15.95
CA ALA A 211 0.90 -24.28 15.61
C ALA A 211 -0.19 -23.77 14.65
N PHE A 212 -0.35 -24.43 13.49
CA PHE A 212 -1.25 -24.01 12.41
C PHE A 212 -2.70 -23.80 12.88
N ASP A 213 -3.26 -24.69 13.70
CA ASP A 213 -4.65 -24.55 14.15
C ASP A 213 -4.83 -23.45 15.19
N THR A 214 -3.85 -23.23 16.08
CA THR A 214 -3.84 -22.10 17.03
C THR A 214 -3.72 -20.76 16.30
N GLN A 215 -2.87 -20.66 15.27
CA GLN A 215 -2.79 -19.46 14.41
C GLN A 215 -4.15 -19.10 13.78
N ARG A 216 -5.02 -20.07 13.50
CA ARG A 216 -6.32 -19.87 12.86
C ARG A 216 -7.39 -19.31 13.78
N GLU A 217 -7.30 -19.51 15.09
CA GLU A 217 -8.34 -19.09 16.05
C GLU A 217 -8.70 -17.60 15.96
N PRO A 218 -7.75 -16.64 16.09
CA PRO A 218 -8.05 -15.22 15.98
C PRO A 218 -8.47 -14.80 14.56
N PHE A 219 -8.01 -15.49 13.51
CA PHE A 219 -8.46 -15.22 12.14
C PHE A 219 -9.90 -15.67 11.90
N ARG A 220 -10.32 -16.78 12.54
CA ARG A 220 -11.70 -17.27 12.53
C ARG A 220 -12.66 -16.32 13.27
N VAL A 221 -12.22 -15.77 14.40
CA VAL A 221 -12.94 -14.70 15.11
C VAL A 221 -13.12 -13.49 14.19
N LEU A 222 -12.05 -13.05 13.50
CA LEU A 222 -12.13 -11.91 12.59
C LEU A 222 -13.05 -12.17 11.38
N ARG A 223 -13.05 -13.39 10.81
CA ARG A 223 -13.96 -13.73 9.71
C ARG A 223 -15.41 -13.69 10.17
N ARG A 224 -15.75 -14.35 11.28
CA ARG A 224 -17.13 -14.34 11.81
C ARG A 224 -17.63 -12.92 12.02
N LEU A 225 -16.83 -12.07 12.66
CA LEU A 225 -17.17 -10.66 12.86
C LEU A 225 -17.37 -9.88 11.53
N LEU A 226 -16.65 -10.21 10.46
CA LEU A 226 -16.88 -9.61 9.14
C LEU A 226 -18.24 -10.05 8.57
N ASP A 227 -18.57 -11.32 8.70
CA ASP A 227 -19.83 -11.90 8.23
C ASP A 227 -21.02 -11.35 9.05
N ASP A 228 -20.91 -11.29 10.38
CA ASP A 228 -21.91 -10.68 11.28
C ASP A 228 -22.18 -9.20 10.93
N LEU A 229 -21.15 -8.46 10.50
CA LEU A 229 -21.30 -7.06 10.05
C LEU A 229 -21.91 -6.96 8.65
N ARG A 230 -21.66 -7.91 7.75
CA ARG A 230 -22.33 -7.98 6.44
C ARG A 230 -23.82 -8.24 6.60
N GLU A 231 -24.21 -9.11 7.52
CA GLU A 231 -25.62 -9.36 7.87
C GLU A 231 -26.32 -8.11 8.44
N GLN A 232 -25.57 -7.24 9.13
CA GLN A 232 -26.02 -5.90 9.56
C GLN A 232 -26.08 -4.85 8.42
N GLY A 233 -25.74 -5.23 7.18
CA GLY A 233 -25.83 -4.38 5.99
C GLY A 233 -24.56 -3.59 5.65
N PHE A 234 -23.40 -3.88 6.26
CA PHE A 234 -22.14 -3.25 5.89
C PHE A 234 -21.52 -3.87 4.62
N ASP A 235 -21.23 -3.05 3.60
CA ASP A 235 -20.48 -3.45 2.39
C ASP A 235 -18.98 -3.66 2.72
N LEU A 236 -18.66 -4.84 3.23
CA LEU A 236 -17.29 -5.24 3.61
C LEU A 236 -16.74 -6.30 2.66
N ASP A 237 -15.53 -6.09 2.15
CA ASP A 237 -14.83 -6.98 1.22
C ASP A 237 -13.42 -7.39 1.68
N THR A 238 -12.92 -6.80 2.77
CA THR A 238 -11.51 -6.89 3.16
C THR A 238 -11.29 -7.54 4.53
N LEU A 239 -10.58 -8.68 4.53
CA LEU A 239 -9.91 -9.23 5.71
C LEU A 239 -8.41 -9.04 5.58
N SER A 240 -7.88 -8.03 6.27
CA SER A 240 -6.44 -7.81 6.35
C SER A 240 -5.85 -8.62 7.50
N MET A 241 -5.31 -9.80 7.22
CA MET A 241 -4.72 -10.67 8.24
C MET A 241 -3.66 -11.60 7.65
N GLY A 242 -2.79 -12.15 8.50
CA GLY A 242 -1.62 -12.94 8.09
C GLY A 242 -0.38 -12.10 7.76
N MET A 243 0.77 -12.64 8.17
CA MET A 243 2.13 -12.14 7.94
C MET A 243 3.01 -13.30 7.44
N SER A 244 4.33 -13.24 7.63
CA SER A 244 5.25 -14.25 7.06
C SER A 244 5.24 -15.61 7.76
N GLY A 245 4.75 -15.72 9.00
CA GLY A 245 4.76 -16.97 9.78
C GLY A 245 3.43 -17.74 9.77
N ASP A 246 2.36 -17.04 9.39
CA ASP A 246 0.95 -17.32 9.64
C ASP A 246 0.10 -17.11 8.37
N LEU A 247 0.75 -17.03 7.20
CA LEU A 247 0.13 -16.82 5.89
C LEU A 247 -0.91 -17.91 5.58
N GLU A 248 -0.54 -19.18 5.69
CA GLU A 248 -1.41 -20.31 5.37
C GLU A 248 -2.64 -20.34 6.28
N ALA A 249 -2.47 -20.08 7.59
CA ALA A 249 -3.56 -20.00 8.55
C ALA A 249 -4.53 -18.85 8.23
N ALA A 250 -4.00 -17.68 7.85
CA ALA A 250 -4.80 -16.54 7.44
C ALA A 250 -5.58 -16.81 6.14
N VAL A 251 -4.95 -17.44 5.13
CA VAL A 251 -5.62 -17.83 3.87
C VAL A 251 -6.71 -18.88 4.13
N ALA A 252 -6.44 -19.87 4.99
CA ALA A 252 -7.42 -20.89 5.39
C ALA A 252 -8.66 -20.32 6.08
N GLU A 253 -8.50 -19.24 6.85
CA GLU A 253 -9.62 -18.55 7.51
C GLU A 253 -10.17 -17.38 6.69
N GLY A 254 -9.73 -17.21 5.45
CA GLY A 254 -10.39 -16.37 4.45
C GLY A 254 -9.81 -14.98 4.22
N ALA A 255 -8.55 -14.72 4.62
CA ALA A 255 -7.86 -13.46 4.37
C ALA A 255 -7.98 -12.99 2.91
N THR A 256 -8.04 -11.68 2.71
CA THR A 256 -8.02 -11.05 1.38
C THR A 256 -6.80 -10.17 1.18
N LEU A 257 -6.11 -9.76 2.26
CA LEU A 257 -4.84 -9.04 2.21
C LEU A 257 -3.85 -9.58 3.26
N VAL A 258 -2.74 -10.18 2.81
CA VAL A 258 -1.62 -10.59 3.69
C VAL A 258 -0.51 -9.53 3.70
N ARG A 259 0.18 -9.36 4.83
CA ARG A 259 1.17 -8.29 5.05
C ARG A 259 2.58 -8.86 5.24
N ILE A 260 3.36 -8.94 4.16
CA ILE A 260 4.63 -9.67 4.14
C ILE A 260 5.82 -8.73 4.13
N GLY A 261 6.75 -8.91 5.08
CA GLY A 261 7.99 -8.14 5.17
C GLY A 261 9.23 -9.03 5.04
N THR A 262 9.55 -9.79 6.09
CA THR A 262 10.78 -10.60 6.19
C THR A 262 10.97 -11.56 5.01
N ALA A 263 9.91 -12.21 4.53
CA ALA A 263 10.01 -13.15 3.41
C ALA A 263 10.35 -12.46 2.07
N LEU A 264 10.04 -11.17 1.89
CA LEU A 264 10.38 -10.39 0.69
C LEU A 264 11.80 -9.79 0.77
N PHE A 265 12.16 -9.23 1.93
CA PHE A 265 13.37 -8.42 2.08
C PHE A 265 14.54 -9.10 2.80
N GLY A 266 14.32 -10.31 3.33
CA GLY A 266 15.26 -11.03 4.19
C GLY A 266 15.17 -10.59 5.66
N PRO A 267 16.02 -11.17 6.54
CA PRO A 267 16.09 -10.76 7.95
C PRO A 267 16.46 -9.27 8.08
N ARG A 268 15.93 -8.61 9.11
CA ARG A 268 16.30 -7.24 9.45
C ARG A 268 17.78 -7.20 9.84
N ARG A 269 18.54 -6.26 9.27
CA ARG A 269 19.87 -5.92 9.81
C ARG A 269 19.70 -5.45 11.27
N PRO A 270 20.61 -5.83 12.19
CA PRO A 270 20.64 -5.23 13.52
C PRO A 270 20.71 -3.71 13.39
N LYS A 271 20.05 -2.98 14.30
CA LYS A 271 20.42 -1.58 14.51
C LYS A 271 21.79 -1.60 15.18
N HIS A 272 22.79 -1.00 14.56
CA HIS A 272 23.97 -0.57 15.33
C HIS A 272 23.46 0.44 16.36
N HIS A 273 23.63 0.13 17.64
CA HIS A 273 23.67 1.18 18.65
C HIS A 273 24.96 1.95 18.35
N ASN A 274 24.84 3.23 18.04
CA ASN A 274 25.94 4.14 18.29
C ASN A 274 25.85 4.44 19.79
N ASP A 275 26.58 3.66 20.57
CA ASP A 275 26.96 4.08 21.92
C ASP A 275 27.93 5.25 21.74
N ASN A 276 27.54 6.42 22.24
CA ASN A 276 28.28 7.69 22.15
C ASN A 276 28.07 8.47 23.46
#